data_AF-A0A0R3STW8-F1
#
_entry.id   AF-A0A0R3STW8-F1
#
_cell.length_a   1.000
_cell.length_b   1.000
_cell.length_c   1.000
_cell.angle_alpha   90.00
_cell.angle_beta   90.00
_cell.angle_gamma   90.00
#
_symmetry.space_group_name_H-M   'P 1'
#
loop_
_entity.id
_entity.type
_entity.pdbx_description
1 polymer ?
#
loop_
_entity_poly.entity_id
_entity_poly.type
_entity_poly.pdbx_seq_one_letter_code
_entity_poly.pdbx_strand_id
1 'polypeptide(L)'
;MEVAKVLDPFVDTSNQPIISVVIHPLALLNVSEHWMRLKLILNSVNAVAYGGLLGKHKGRDVEIHNTFEMVVDDMVIDSDYLVDRVERVRQLYKGLDVIGWYTNGKSLTEENKTFHFQFTEKYECPYILILDPLDKTCERLPFRLYESGIDSLSRVYFKQVTFKVGNDPIESIGIDLLARVADVAKVTPDTGINNVTNVPGTSNVVPHENSWKLNEVSETAETLQENHQAVQMLSNRLNVLRDYVDAVMRGELPVNHARLREIRALLVRLPHAVSSNGPFGDNTNHSGYDLEDQTVLLRQASDVCLTSLLAGLTRTMHSLHGWLNREKTVSVFQDSIGKFGVVTAQRGKCFRNPPKVITNAFEDDVMSS
;
A
#
# COMPACT_ATOMS: atom_id res chain seq x y z
N MET A 1 47.97 -3.07 -14.15
CA MET A 1 47.82 -4.36 -13.44
C MET A 1 48.08 -4.09 -11.98
N GLU A 2 47.03 -3.75 -11.24
CA GLU A 2 46.88 -4.04 -9.81
C GLU A 2 45.39 -3.87 -9.52
N VAL A 3 44.71 -5.00 -9.38
CA VAL A 3 43.28 -5.09 -9.12
C VAL A 3 43.09 -4.84 -7.63
N ALA A 4 42.78 -3.59 -7.27
CA ALA A 4 42.29 -3.29 -5.93
C ALA A 4 40.91 -3.93 -5.80
N LYS A 5 40.83 -4.93 -4.91
CA LYS A 5 39.61 -5.64 -4.54
C LYS A 5 38.50 -4.65 -4.18
N VAL A 6 37.32 -4.86 -4.77
CA VAL A 6 36.06 -4.22 -4.40
C VAL A 6 35.80 -4.54 -2.93
N LEU A 7 36.08 -3.57 -2.06
CA LEU A 7 35.59 -3.55 -0.70
C LEU A 7 34.25 -2.82 -0.74
N ASP A 8 33.18 -3.49 -0.31
CA ASP A 8 31.85 -2.91 -0.21
C ASP A 8 31.91 -1.53 0.47
N PRO A 9 31.26 -0.48 -0.06
CA PRO A 9 31.31 0.82 0.57
C PRO A 9 30.59 0.71 1.92
N PHE A 10 31.39 0.77 2.97
CA PHE A 10 31.01 0.95 4.36
C PHE A 10 29.97 2.08 4.41
N VAL A 11 28.71 1.73 4.66
CA VAL A 11 27.64 2.70 4.87
C VAL A 11 27.94 3.38 6.19
N ASP A 12 28.57 4.55 6.10
CA ASP A 12 28.84 5.41 7.23
C ASP A 12 27.49 5.98 7.74
N THR A 13 26.87 5.30 8.70
CA THR A 13 25.60 5.70 9.35
C THR A 13 25.79 6.78 10.42
N SER A 14 26.97 7.41 10.50
CA SER A 14 27.31 8.40 11.54
C SER A 14 26.69 9.79 11.32
N ASN A 15 26.19 10.09 10.12
CA ASN A 15 25.40 11.30 9.86
C ASN A 15 23.95 10.91 9.58
N GLN A 16 23.08 11.09 10.58
CA GLN A 16 21.63 11.11 10.33
C GLN A 16 21.37 12.05 9.15
N PRO A 17 20.59 11.64 8.13
CA PRO A 17 20.28 12.56 7.05
C PRO A 17 19.53 13.73 7.67
N ILE A 18 20.11 14.93 7.54
CA ILE A 18 19.52 16.21 7.96
C ILE A 18 18.19 16.47 7.21
N ILE A 19 17.95 15.69 6.15
CA ILE A 19 16.88 15.85 5.18
C ILE A 19 16.08 14.54 5.15
N SER A 20 14.77 14.61 5.34
CA SER A 20 13.90 13.45 5.16
C SER A 20 13.29 13.49 3.76
N VAL A 21 13.50 12.43 2.98
CA VAL A 21 12.94 12.33 1.63
C VAL A 21 11.83 11.29 1.63
N VAL A 22 10.64 11.69 1.19
CA VAL A 22 9.47 10.84 1.01
C VAL A 22 9.16 10.77 -0.48
N ILE A 23 9.08 9.56 -1.02
CA ILE A 23 8.70 9.33 -2.42
C ILE A 23 7.35 8.64 -2.45
N HIS A 24 6.38 9.28 -3.09
CA HIS A 24 5.07 8.69 -3.31
C HIS A 24 5.16 7.49 -4.25
N PRO A 25 4.46 6.37 -3.95
CA PRO A 25 4.44 5.20 -4.82
C PRO A 25 4.06 5.48 -6.27
N LEU A 26 3.19 6.47 -6.51
CA LEU A 26 2.79 6.86 -7.87
C LEU A 26 4.00 7.28 -8.71
N ALA A 27 4.92 8.06 -8.14
CA ALA A 27 6.16 8.45 -8.81
C ALA A 27 7.03 7.24 -9.18
N LEU A 28 7.16 6.27 -8.27
CA LEU A 28 7.93 5.04 -8.51
C LEU A 28 7.30 4.18 -9.62
N LEU A 29 5.96 4.08 -9.61
CA LEU A 29 5.22 3.34 -10.62
C LEU A 29 5.35 3.98 -12.00
N ASN A 30 5.25 5.31 -12.08
CA ASN A 30 5.41 6.05 -13.33
C ASN A 30 6.81 5.88 -13.94
N VAL A 31 7.86 5.92 -13.12
CA VAL A 31 9.24 5.66 -13.57
C VAL A 31 9.39 4.24 -14.12
N SER A 32 8.81 3.26 -13.43
CA SER A 32 8.84 1.86 -13.86
C SER A 32 8.07 1.63 -15.15
N GLU A 33 6.88 2.23 -15.27
CA GLU A 33 6.04 2.18 -16.48
C GLU A 33 6.77 2.82 -17.66
N HIS A 34 7.35 4.01 -17.49
CA HIS A 34 8.04 4.72 -18.57
C HIS A 34 9.18 3.88 -19.14
N TRP A 35 10.00 3.29 -18.27
CA TRP A 35 11.06 2.38 -18.71
C TRP A 35 10.50 1.13 -19.41
N MET A 36 9.45 0.51 -18.84
CA MET A 36 8.85 -0.69 -19.41
C MET A 36 8.27 -0.44 -20.80
N ARG A 37 7.61 0.70 -21.00
CA ARG A 37 7.08 1.12 -22.29
C ARG A 37 8.18 1.33 -23.32
N LEU A 38 9.26 2.03 -22.96
CA LEU A 38 10.40 2.22 -23.87
C LEU A 38 11.09 0.90 -24.21
N LYS A 39 11.25 0.00 -23.24
CA LYS A 39 11.78 -1.34 -23.46
C LYS A 39 10.93 -2.12 -24.48
N LEU A 40 9.60 -2.04 -24.39
CA LEU A 40 8.70 -2.71 -25.32
C LEU A 40 8.72 -2.10 -26.72
N ILE A 41 8.76 -0.76 -26.82
CA ILE A 41 8.80 -0.06 -28.11
C ILE A 41 10.12 -0.33 -28.85
N LEU A 42 11.25 -0.21 -28.15
CA LEU A 42 12.59 -0.39 -28.73
C LEU A 42 13.02 -1.86 -28.81
N ASN A 43 12.24 -2.76 -28.19
CA ASN A 43 12.55 -4.18 -28.03
C ASN A 43 13.98 -4.44 -27.52
N SER A 44 14.49 -3.54 -26.67
CA SER A 44 15.86 -3.55 -26.17
C SER A 44 15.87 -3.37 -24.66
N VAL A 45 16.68 -4.19 -23.98
CA VAL A 45 16.87 -4.12 -22.52
C VAL A 45 17.69 -2.90 -22.13
N ASN A 46 18.43 -2.32 -23.07
CA ASN A 46 19.26 -1.12 -22.87
C ASN A 46 18.49 0.18 -23.14
N ALA A 47 17.16 0.13 -23.23
CA ALA A 47 16.35 1.34 -23.32
C ALA A 47 16.61 2.25 -22.10
N VAL A 48 16.88 3.53 -22.35
CA VAL A 48 17.10 4.53 -21.31
C VAL A 48 15.92 5.50 -21.28
N ALA A 49 15.33 5.64 -20.11
CA ALA A 49 14.25 6.57 -19.83
C ALA A 49 14.81 7.76 -19.06
N TYR A 50 14.52 8.97 -19.50
CA TYR A 50 14.83 10.20 -18.77
C TYR A 50 13.54 10.96 -18.45
N GLY A 51 13.51 11.58 -17.28
CA GLY A 51 12.40 12.44 -16.92
C GLY A 51 12.65 13.24 -15.65
N GLY A 52 11.76 14.18 -15.38
CA GLY A 52 11.82 15.03 -14.21
C GLY A 52 10.99 14.51 -13.04
N LEU A 53 11.43 14.83 -11.84
CA LEU A 53 10.76 14.58 -10.57
C LEU A 53 10.06 15.85 -10.11
N LEU A 54 8.80 15.71 -9.72
CA LEU A 54 7.95 16.78 -9.21
C LEU A 54 7.60 16.54 -7.76
N GLY A 55 7.61 17.59 -6.96
CA GLY A 55 7.21 17.48 -5.58
C GLY A 55 7.13 18.79 -4.85
N LYS A 56 7.17 18.72 -3.52
CA LYS A 56 7.15 19.87 -2.63
C LYS A 56 8.34 19.84 -1.68
N HIS A 57 8.93 21.01 -1.45
CA HIS A 57 9.94 21.21 -0.42
C HIS A 57 9.27 21.84 0.81
N LYS A 58 9.18 21.10 1.91
CA LYS A 58 8.73 21.59 3.22
C LYS A 58 9.96 21.73 4.13
N GLY A 59 10.73 22.80 3.93
CA GLY A 59 11.95 23.05 4.71
C GLY A 59 13.02 21.97 4.45
N ARG A 60 13.21 21.06 5.40
CA ARG A 60 14.16 19.93 5.28
C ARG A 60 13.50 18.62 4.87
N ASP A 61 12.18 18.63 4.68
CA ASP A 61 11.43 17.48 4.22
C ASP A 61 11.08 17.66 2.75
N VAL A 62 11.46 16.68 1.94
CA VAL A 62 11.27 16.68 0.49
C VAL A 62 10.29 15.59 0.13
N GLU A 63 9.16 15.96 -0.46
CA GLU A 63 8.10 15.04 -0.85
C GLU A 63 7.98 14.97 -2.37
N ILE A 64 8.43 13.87 -2.98
CA ILE A 64 8.33 13.62 -4.42
C ILE A 64 6.98 12.96 -4.71
N HIS A 65 6.09 13.69 -5.37
CA HIS A 65 4.71 13.27 -5.60
C HIS A 65 4.51 12.63 -6.98
N ASN A 66 5.12 13.21 -8.00
CA ASN A 66 4.86 12.80 -9.38
C ASN A 66 6.11 12.97 -10.25
N THR A 67 6.02 12.54 -11.50
CA THR A 67 7.10 12.59 -12.48
C THR A 67 6.57 13.03 -13.83
N PHE A 68 7.44 13.58 -14.67
CA PHE A 68 7.13 13.82 -16.07
C PHE A 68 8.24 13.29 -16.97
N GLU A 69 7.86 12.91 -18.18
CA GLU A 69 8.78 12.39 -19.18
C GLU A 69 9.47 13.53 -19.92
N MET A 70 10.74 13.32 -20.23
CA MET A 70 11.57 14.26 -20.96
C MET A 70 12.26 13.51 -22.11
N VAL A 71 12.25 14.15 -23.27
CA VAL A 71 12.99 13.64 -24.44
C VAL A 71 14.40 14.17 -24.33
N VAL A 72 15.38 13.28 -24.42
CA VAL A 72 16.80 13.62 -24.40
C VAL A 72 17.42 13.03 -25.65
N ASP A 73 17.90 13.90 -26.53
CA ASP A 73 18.66 13.52 -27.73
C ASP A 73 20.15 13.66 -27.40
N ASP A 74 20.92 12.58 -27.58
CA ASP A 74 22.38 12.54 -27.40
C ASP A 74 22.91 13.19 -26.10
N MET A 75 22.20 12.99 -24.98
CA MET A 75 22.57 13.53 -23.65
C MET A 75 22.60 15.07 -23.57
N VAL A 76 21.91 15.76 -24.47
CA VAL A 76 21.72 17.21 -24.44
C VAL A 76 20.28 17.54 -24.11
N ILE A 77 20.09 18.40 -23.10
CA ILE A 77 18.78 18.91 -22.72
C ILE A 77 18.41 20.06 -23.65
N ASP A 78 17.33 19.91 -24.42
CA ASP A 78 16.70 21.06 -25.06
C ASP A 78 16.11 21.97 -23.99
N SER A 79 16.76 23.12 -23.84
CA SER A 79 16.43 24.08 -22.81
C SER A 79 15.06 24.71 -23.00
N ASP A 80 14.67 24.98 -24.22
CA ASP A 80 13.41 25.67 -24.54
C ASP A 80 12.24 24.70 -24.38
N TYR A 81 12.41 23.47 -24.88
CA TYR A 81 11.43 22.40 -24.66
C TYR A 81 11.18 22.12 -23.18
N LEU A 82 12.24 22.07 -22.36
CA LEU A 82 12.09 21.77 -20.93
C LEU A 82 11.28 22.85 -20.21
N VAL A 83 11.51 24.14 -20.53
CA VAL A 83 10.78 25.26 -19.92
C VAL A 83 9.30 25.17 -20.28
N ASP A 84 8.98 25.02 -21.56
CA ASP A 84 7.60 24.87 -22.05
C ASP A 84 6.91 23.63 -21.46
N ARG A 85 7.66 22.55 -21.27
CA ARG A 85 7.16 21.32 -20.66
C ARG A 85 6.84 21.53 -19.20
N VAL A 86 7.74 22.15 -18.45
CA VAL A 86 7.57 22.42 -17.02
C VAL A 86 6.43 23.41 -16.78
N GLU A 87 6.23 24.41 -17.64
CA GLU A 87 5.11 25.35 -17.52
C GLU A 87 3.75 24.65 -17.69
N ARG A 88 3.62 23.77 -18.69
CA ARG A 88 2.42 22.93 -18.86
C ARG A 88 2.17 22.01 -17.66
N VAL A 89 3.23 21.40 -17.14
CA VAL A 89 3.16 20.54 -15.95
C VAL A 89 2.73 21.33 -14.72
N ARG A 90 3.22 22.56 -14.56
CA ARG A 90 2.84 23.47 -13.46
C ARG A 90 1.37 23.90 -13.52
N GLN A 91 0.80 24.02 -14.72
CA GLN A 91 -0.63 24.27 -14.89
C GLN A 91 -1.50 23.09 -14.42
N LEU A 92 -1.04 21.86 -14.65
CA LEU A 92 -1.74 20.64 -14.23
C LEU A 92 -1.59 20.38 -12.73
N TYR A 93 -0.38 20.52 -12.19
CA TYR A 93 -0.06 20.23 -10.80
C TYR A 93 0.33 21.51 -10.06
N LYS A 94 -0.68 22.27 -9.64
CA LYS A 94 -0.49 23.53 -8.92
C LYS A 94 0.21 23.29 -7.59
N GLY A 95 1.32 24.00 -7.38
CA GLY A 95 2.11 23.94 -6.15
C GLY A 95 3.07 22.75 -6.06
N LEU A 96 3.33 22.03 -7.16
CA LEU A 96 4.50 21.16 -7.29
C LEU A 96 5.60 21.90 -8.07
N ASP A 97 6.83 21.80 -7.57
CA ASP A 97 8.02 22.29 -8.24
C ASP A 97 8.88 21.12 -8.70
N VAL A 98 9.82 21.41 -9.61
CA VAL A 98 10.78 20.42 -10.12
C VAL A 98 11.88 20.23 -9.08
N ILE A 99 12.01 19.00 -8.58
CA ILE A 99 12.93 18.63 -7.49
C ILE A 99 14.18 17.93 -8.01
N GLY A 100 14.10 17.31 -9.19
CA GLY A 100 15.19 16.50 -9.70
C GLY A 100 14.81 15.79 -10.98
N TRP A 101 15.54 14.74 -11.28
CA TRP A 101 15.34 13.92 -12.47
C TRP A 101 15.59 12.45 -12.16
N TYR A 102 15.11 11.58 -13.04
CA TYR A 102 15.28 10.13 -12.92
C TYR A 102 15.85 9.52 -14.18
N THR A 103 16.47 8.35 -13.99
CA THR A 103 16.98 7.49 -15.05
C THR A 103 16.97 6.03 -14.63
N ASN A 104 17.30 5.12 -15.54
CA ASN A 104 17.50 3.72 -15.26
C ASN A 104 18.98 3.33 -15.37
N GLY A 105 19.44 2.47 -14.46
CA GLY A 105 20.80 1.98 -14.45
C GLY A 105 21.19 1.26 -13.16
N LYS A 106 22.34 0.59 -13.20
CA LYS A 106 22.91 -0.09 -12.03
C LYS A 106 23.64 0.84 -11.08
N SER A 107 24.14 1.97 -11.56
CA SER A 107 24.94 2.92 -10.77
C SER A 107 25.03 4.25 -11.51
N LEU A 108 25.59 5.26 -10.84
CA LEU A 108 25.81 6.58 -11.43
C LEU A 108 26.96 6.53 -12.46
N THR A 109 26.62 6.66 -13.75
CA THR A 109 27.58 6.72 -14.88
C THR A 109 28.15 8.14 -15.04
N GLU A 110 29.32 8.30 -15.67
CA GLU A 110 29.88 9.63 -15.99
C GLU A 110 28.94 10.47 -16.87
N GLU A 111 28.20 9.84 -17.79
CA GLU A 111 27.16 10.49 -18.61
C GLU A 111 26.08 11.15 -17.74
N ASN A 112 25.64 10.45 -16.68
CA ASN A 112 24.66 10.96 -15.73
C ASN A 112 25.19 12.18 -14.97
N LYS A 113 26.50 12.25 -14.73
CA LYS A 113 27.12 13.41 -14.07
C LYS A 113 27.13 14.63 -14.99
N THR A 114 27.49 14.45 -16.27
CA THR A 114 27.43 15.52 -17.27
C THR A 114 26.01 16.05 -17.42
N PHE A 115 25.03 15.14 -17.52
CA PHE A 115 23.61 15.49 -17.57
C PHE A 115 23.17 16.25 -16.32
N HIS A 116 23.58 15.79 -15.13
CA HIS A 116 23.27 16.46 -13.87
C HIS A 116 23.81 17.90 -13.82
N PHE A 117 24.99 18.18 -14.36
CA PHE A 117 25.53 19.54 -14.43
C PHE A 117 24.69 20.46 -15.31
N GLN A 118 24.24 19.98 -16.49
CA GLN A 118 23.33 20.73 -17.34
C GLN A 118 21.99 21.02 -16.62
N PHE A 119 21.47 20.04 -15.88
CA PHE A 119 20.22 20.22 -15.13
C PHE A 119 20.36 21.18 -13.93
N THR A 120 21.53 21.18 -13.28
CA THR A 120 21.85 22.03 -12.12
C THR A 120 21.97 23.51 -12.50
N GLU A 121 22.24 23.82 -13.77
CA GLU A 121 22.23 25.21 -14.26
C GLU A 121 20.85 25.86 -14.14
N LYS A 122 19.78 25.07 -14.21
CA LYS A 122 18.39 25.54 -14.13
C LYS A 122 17.73 25.35 -12.78
N TYR A 123 18.05 24.27 -12.09
CA TYR A 123 17.42 23.89 -10.83
C TYR A 123 18.48 23.72 -9.75
N GLU A 124 18.27 24.36 -8.60
CA GLU A 124 19.18 24.26 -7.46
C GLU A 124 19.01 22.89 -6.77
N CYS A 125 20.14 22.25 -6.43
CA CYS A 125 20.21 21.00 -5.68
C CYS A 125 19.28 19.86 -6.19
N PRO A 126 19.36 19.47 -7.47
CA PRO A 126 18.44 18.47 -8.02
C PRO A 126 18.75 17.06 -7.52
N TYR A 127 17.73 16.30 -7.14
CA TYR A 127 17.87 14.89 -6.80
C TYR A 127 17.98 13.99 -8.04
N ILE A 128 18.72 12.89 -7.91
CA ILE A 128 18.84 11.87 -8.97
C ILE A 128 18.20 10.57 -8.47
N LEU A 129 17.13 10.13 -9.13
CA LEU A 129 16.52 8.83 -8.86
C LEU A 129 16.94 7.82 -9.94
N ILE A 130 17.58 6.73 -9.53
CA ILE A 130 18.02 5.66 -10.42
C ILE A 130 17.21 4.40 -10.15
N LEU A 131 16.52 3.90 -11.17
CA LEU A 131 15.83 2.60 -11.18
C LEU A 131 16.77 1.50 -11.72
N ASP A 132 16.90 0.39 -11.01
CA ASP A 132 17.58 -0.82 -11.48
C ASP A 132 16.58 -1.91 -11.87
N PRO A 133 16.10 -1.92 -13.12
CA PRO A 133 15.03 -2.83 -13.51
C PRO A 133 15.50 -4.29 -13.67
N LEU A 134 16.81 -4.55 -13.61
CA LEU A 134 17.39 -5.87 -13.79
C LEU A 134 17.70 -6.56 -12.47
N ASP A 135 17.58 -5.82 -11.36
CA ASP A 135 17.77 -6.39 -10.03
C ASP A 135 16.63 -7.35 -9.70
N LYS A 136 16.98 -8.61 -9.48
CA LYS A 136 16.03 -9.68 -9.10
C LYS A 136 16.00 -9.90 -7.59
N THR A 137 16.80 -9.16 -6.83
CA THR A 137 16.84 -9.27 -5.38
C THR A 137 15.61 -8.55 -4.82
N CYS A 138 14.48 -9.24 -4.74
CA CYS A 138 13.21 -8.72 -4.19
C CYS A 138 13.29 -8.31 -2.69
N GLU A 139 14.47 -8.27 -2.09
CA GLU A 139 14.70 -7.89 -0.70
C GLU A 139 14.59 -6.38 -0.47
N ARG A 140 14.93 -5.57 -1.49
CA ARG A 140 14.86 -4.11 -1.43
C ARG A 140 14.22 -3.55 -2.70
N LEU A 141 13.55 -2.41 -2.56
CA LEU A 141 13.07 -1.66 -3.72
C LEU A 141 14.26 -1.30 -4.63
N PRO A 142 14.17 -1.55 -5.95
CA PRO A 142 15.26 -1.35 -6.92
C PRO A 142 15.46 0.14 -7.28
N PHE A 143 15.33 1.02 -6.30
CA PHE A 143 15.46 2.47 -6.45
C PHE A 143 16.58 2.98 -5.57
N ARG A 144 17.44 3.82 -6.16
CA ARG A 144 18.52 4.52 -5.47
C ARG A 144 18.36 6.01 -5.69
N LEU A 145 18.36 6.77 -4.60
CA LEU A 145 18.28 8.22 -4.62
C LEU A 145 19.67 8.79 -4.31
N TYR A 146 20.12 9.77 -5.09
CA TYR A 146 21.37 10.48 -4.88
C TYR A 146 21.14 11.99 -4.75
N GLU A 147 21.86 12.60 -3.81
CA GLU A 147 22.04 14.05 -3.70
C GLU A 147 23.42 14.44 -4.22
N SER A 148 23.52 15.60 -4.88
CA SER A 148 24.82 16.20 -5.17
C SER A 148 25.19 17.18 -4.06
N GLY A 149 26.47 17.15 -3.67
CA GLY A 149 27.05 18.07 -2.70
C GLY A 149 28.37 18.61 -3.22
N ILE A 150 28.79 19.76 -2.70
CA ILE A 150 30.08 20.35 -3.00
C ILE A 150 30.94 20.20 -1.76
N ASP A 151 32.09 19.54 -1.89
CA ASP A 151 33.04 19.39 -0.80
C ASP A 151 33.81 20.70 -0.56
N SER A 152 34.50 20.80 0.58
CA SER A 152 35.36 21.92 0.98
C SER A 152 36.45 22.24 -0.06
N LEU A 153 36.80 21.26 -0.91
CA LEU A 153 37.75 21.39 -2.03
C LEU A 153 37.08 21.80 -3.35
N SER A 154 35.84 22.27 -3.33
CA SER A 154 35.03 22.64 -4.50
C SER A 154 34.84 21.50 -5.51
N ARG A 155 34.88 20.24 -5.04
CA ARG A 155 34.60 19.05 -5.86
C ARG A 155 33.17 18.59 -5.63
N VAL A 156 32.47 18.30 -6.71
CA VAL A 156 31.10 17.79 -6.66
C VAL A 156 31.15 16.29 -6.35
N TYR A 157 30.51 15.89 -5.26
CA TYR A 157 30.34 14.49 -4.88
C TYR A 157 28.86 14.11 -4.92
N PHE A 158 28.59 12.83 -5.11
CA PHE A 158 27.25 12.27 -5.07
C PHE A 158 27.12 11.36 -3.87
N LYS A 159 26.10 11.61 -3.06
CA LYS A 159 25.83 10.85 -1.84
C LYS A 159 24.49 10.15 -1.98
N GLN A 160 24.46 8.86 -1.64
CA GLN A 160 23.22 8.10 -1.63
C GLN A 160 22.37 8.50 -0.42
N VAL A 161 21.12 8.85 -0.66
CA VAL A 161 20.15 9.26 0.36
C VAL A 161 19.15 8.14 0.60
N THR A 162 18.83 7.88 1.87
CA THR A 162 17.75 6.98 2.25
C THR A 162 16.42 7.71 2.14
N PHE A 163 15.47 7.14 1.40
CA PHE A 163 14.11 7.67 1.29
C PHE A 163 13.10 6.75 1.99
N LYS A 164 11.96 7.32 2.33
CA LYS A 164 10.77 6.60 2.80
C LYS A 164 9.73 6.58 1.68
N VAL A 165 8.93 5.53 1.62
CA VAL A 165 7.78 5.50 0.70
C VAL A 165 6.63 6.26 1.35
N GLY A 166 5.95 7.10 0.58
CA GLY A 166 4.78 7.87 1.02
C GLY A 166 3.64 6.97 1.46
N ASN A 167 2.89 7.42 2.47
CA ASN A 167 1.73 6.72 3.02
C ASN A 167 0.48 7.58 2.86
N ASP A 168 0.14 7.92 1.61
CA ASP A 168 -1.16 8.53 1.32
C ASP A 168 -2.24 7.43 1.34
N PRO A 169 -3.30 7.54 2.18
CA PRO A 169 -4.35 6.53 2.25
C PRO A 169 -4.97 6.21 0.89
N ILE A 170 -5.11 7.22 0.02
CA ILE A 170 -5.71 7.03 -1.31
C ILE A 170 -4.80 6.18 -2.20
N GLU A 171 -3.49 6.49 -2.22
CA GLU A 171 -2.51 5.70 -2.99
C GLU A 171 -2.37 4.29 -2.42
N SER A 172 -2.36 4.16 -1.08
CA SER A 172 -2.22 2.86 -0.39
C SER A 172 -3.32 1.89 -0.81
N ILE A 173 -4.58 2.31 -0.81
CA ILE A 173 -5.72 1.48 -1.23
C ILE A 173 -5.56 1.06 -2.70
N GLY A 174 -5.15 1.99 -3.56
CA GLY A 174 -4.94 1.71 -4.99
C GLY A 174 -3.83 0.67 -5.23
N ILE A 175 -2.71 0.79 -4.53
CA ILE A 175 -1.57 -0.13 -4.64
C ILE A 175 -1.93 -1.51 -4.11
N ASP A 176 -2.60 -1.57 -2.97
CA ASP A 176 -3.04 -2.81 -2.34
C ASP A 176 -4.01 -3.58 -3.25
N LEU A 177 -4.95 -2.88 -3.90
CA LEU A 177 -5.79 -3.47 -4.95
C LEU A 177 -4.95 -4.04 -6.11
N LEU A 178 -3.97 -3.28 -6.62
CA LEU A 178 -3.10 -3.74 -7.70
C LEU A 178 -2.27 -4.96 -7.31
N ALA A 179 -1.75 -4.98 -6.07
CA ALA A 179 -0.99 -6.10 -5.53
C ALA A 179 -1.85 -7.37 -5.43
N ARG A 180 -3.09 -7.26 -4.94
CA ARG A 180 -4.03 -8.40 -4.89
C ARG A 180 -4.32 -8.98 -6.27
N VAL A 181 -4.61 -8.13 -7.25
CA VAL A 181 -4.90 -8.58 -8.62
C VAL A 181 -3.68 -9.31 -9.21
N ALA A 182 -2.47 -8.80 -8.96
CA ALA A 182 -1.24 -9.45 -9.40
C ALA A 182 -1.02 -10.83 -8.74
N ASP A 183 -1.38 -10.99 -7.46
CA ASP A 183 -1.27 -12.27 -6.77
C ASP A 183 -2.28 -13.29 -7.27
N VAL A 184 -3.53 -12.88 -7.52
CA VAL A 184 -4.54 -13.76 -8.14
C VAL A 184 -4.08 -14.24 -9.52
N ALA A 185 -3.49 -13.34 -10.31
CA ALA A 185 -2.96 -13.68 -11.64
C ALA A 185 -1.77 -14.66 -11.58
N LYS A 186 -0.96 -14.64 -10.52
CA LYS A 186 0.13 -15.61 -10.30
C LYS A 186 -0.36 -16.98 -9.85
N VAL A 187 -1.56 -17.08 -9.28
CA VAL A 187 -2.15 -18.34 -8.79
C VAL A 187 -2.87 -19.12 -9.91
N THR A 188 -3.11 -18.51 -11.08
CA THR A 188 -3.70 -19.15 -12.27
C THR A 188 -2.76 -19.43 -13.47
N PRO A 189 -1.48 -19.85 -13.33
CA PRO A 189 -0.67 -20.23 -14.51
C PRO A 189 -0.94 -21.65 -15.01
N ASP A 190 -1.73 -22.48 -14.31
CA ASP A 190 -1.66 -23.94 -14.46
C ASP A 190 -2.91 -24.60 -15.07
N THR A 191 -3.83 -23.85 -15.68
CA THR A 191 -4.88 -24.47 -16.53
C THR A 191 -4.48 -24.39 -18.00
N GLY A 192 -3.30 -24.94 -18.30
CA GLY A 192 -2.81 -25.15 -19.64
C GLY A 192 -3.27 -26.49 -20.22
N ILE A 193 -4.18 -26.43 -21.19
CA ILE A 193 -4.26 -27.30 -22.38
C ILE A 193 -4.26 -28.82 -22.15
N ASN A 194 -5.41 -29.38 -21.76
CA ASN A 194 -5.70 -30.79 -22.04
C ASN A 194 -6.57 -30.90 -23.30
N ASN A 195 -5.99 -31.49 -24.33
CA ASN A 195 -6.57 -31.76 -25.63
C ASN A 195 -7.93 -32.47 -25.53
N VAL A 196 -9.00 -31.80 -25.93
CA VAL A 196 -10.26 -32.45 -26.31
C VAL A 196 -10.37 -32.38 -27.83
N THR A 197 -10.18 -33.53 -28.47
CA THR A 197 -10.43 -33.73 -29.89
C THR A 197 -11.86 -33.34 -30.23
N ASN A 198 -12.00 -32.37 -31.14
CA ASN A 198 -13.24 -31.87 -31.69
C ASN A 198 -14.15 -33.00 -32.20
N VAL A 199 -15.36 -33.10 -31.65
CA VAL A 199 -16.52 -33.72 -32.31
C VAL A 199 -17.47 -32.58 -32.69
N PRO A 200 -17.85 -32.42 -33.97
CA PRO A 200 -18.68 -31.29 -34.39
C PRO A 200 -20.17 -31.59 -34.19
N GLY A 201 -20.85 -30.74 -33.43
CA GLY A 201 -22.30 -30.61 -33.45
C GLY A 201 -22.97 -30.61 -32.08
N THR A 202 -23.03 -29.45 -31.42
CA THR A 202 -24.22 -29.00 -30.66
C THR A 202 -24.02 -27.56 -30.17
N SER A 203 -24.98 -26.70 -30.57
CA SER A 203 -25.43 -25.43 -29.97
C SER A 203 -24.42 -24.57 -29.19
N ASN A 204 -24.07 -23.42 -29.80
CA ASN A 204 -23.42 -22.29 -29.15
C ASN A 204 -24.18 -21.85 -27.89
N VAL A 205 -23.62 -22.16 -26.72
CA VAL A 205 -23.83 -21.37 -25.50
C VAL A 205 -22.59 -20.49 -25.39
N VAL A 206 -22.79 -19.21 -25.69
CA VAL A 206 -21.80 -18.15 -25.46
C VAL A 206 -21.36 -18.20 -23.99
N PRO A 207 -20.07 -18.28 -23.66
CA PRO A 207 -19.63 -18.09 -22.29
C PRO A 207 -19.89 -16.64 -21.95
N HIS A 208 -20.91 -16.40 -21.13
CA HIS A 208 -21.22 -15.09 -20.61
C HIS A 208 -20.00 -14.59 -19.82
N GLU A 209 -19.37 -13.54 -20.33
CA GLU A 209 -18.48 -12.65 -19.57
C GLU A 209 -19.15 -12.34 -18.24
N ASN A 210 -18.58 -12.81 -17.13
CA ASN A 210 -18.89 -12.40 -15.76
C ASN A 210 -17.75 -12.77 -14.79
N SER A 211 -16.50 -12.77 -15.28
CA SER A 211 -15.29 -13.04 -14.49
C SER A 211 -14.73 -11.79 -13.78
N TRP A 212 -15.59 -10.83 -13.43
CA TRP A 212 -15.22 -9.64 -12.66
C TRP A 212 -16.13 -9.42 -11.45
N LYS A 213 -17.01 -10.37 -11.12
CA LYS A 213 -17.56 -10.44 -9.77
C LYS A 213 -16.44 -10.86 -8.84
N LEU A 214 -15.62 -9.89 -8.43
CA LEU A 214 -15.01 -9.87 -7.12
C LEU A 214 -16.11 -10.38 -6.19
N ASN A 215 -15.86 -11.50 -5.50
CA ASN A 215 -16.77 -11.92 -4.43
C ASN A 215 -17.13 -10.65 -3.65
N GLU A 216 -18.39 -10.45 -3.29
CA GLU A 216 -18.78 -9.39 -2.35
C GLU A 216 -18.13 -9.72 -1.00
N VAL A 217 -16.82 -9.53 -0.92
CA VAL A 217 -16.04 -9.59 0.30
C VAL A 217 -16.55 -8.38 1.07
N SER A 218 -17.05 -8.62 2.27
CA SER A 218 -17.52 -7.54 3.12
C SER A 218 -16.43 -6.46 3.21
N GLU A 219 -16.80 -5.19 3.13
CA GLU A 219 -15.89 -4.04 3.35
C GLU A 219 -15.06 -4.22 4.65
N THR A 220 -15.66 -4.87 5.65
CA THR A 220 -14.98 -5.24 6.91
C THR A 220 -13.91 -6.32 6.72
N ALA A 221 -14.11 -7.27 5.82
CA ALA A 221 -13.14 -8.32 5.52
C ALA A 221 -11.95 -7.77 4.72
N GLU A 222 -12.15 -6.79 3.83
CA GLU A 222 -11.05 -6.11 3.11
C GLU A 222 -10.13 -5.36 4.09
N THR A 223 -10.71 -4.53 4.95
CA THR A 223 -9.95 -3.78 5.97
C THR A 223 -9.24 -4.68 6.99
N LEU A 224 -9.84 -5.80 7.38
CA LEU A 224 -9.20 -6.78 8.26
C LEU A 224 -8.06 -7.53 7.55
N GLN A 225 -8.18 -7.77 6.25
CA GLN A 225 -7.15 -8.45 5.48
C GLN A 225 -5.88 -7.58 5.33
N GLU A 226 -6.03 -6.29 5.08
CA GLU A 226 -4.91 -5.33 5.06
C GLU A 226 -4.14 -5.34 6.39
N ASN A 227 -4.88 -5.24 7.51
CA ASN A 227 -4.30 -5.31 8.85
C ASN A 227 -3.60 -6.66 9.11
N HIS A 228 -4.20 -7.76 8.66
CA HIS A 228 -3.62 -9.08 8.79
C HIS A 228 -2.28 -9.20 8.06
N GLN A 229 -2.20 -8.71 6.81
CA GLN A 229 -0.97 -8.72 6.02
C GLN A 229 0.13 -7.87 6.69
N ALA A 230 -0.21 -6.70 7.23
CA ALA A 230 0.73 -5.86 7.96
C ALA A 230 1.31 -6.58 9.20
N VAL A 231 0.45 -7.26 9.97
CA VAL A 231 0.87 -8.05 11.15
C VAL A 231 1.71 -9.25 10.74
N GLN A 232 1.37 -9.95 9.65
CA GLN A 232 2.17 -11.05 9.12
C GLN A 232 3.58 -10.57 8.71
N MET A 233 3.68 -9.42 8.01
CA MET A 233 4.96 -8.84 7.64
C MET A 233 5.81 -8.50 8.87
N LEU A 234 5.20 -7.93 9.91
CA LEU A 234 5.88 -7.64 11.17
C LEU A 234 6.36 -8.93 11.85
N SER A 235 5.51 -9.95 11.92
CA SER A 235 5.85 -11.26 12.50
C SER A 235 7.04 -11.91 11.78
N ASN A 236 7.05 -11.89 10.44
CA ASN A 236 8.16 -12.39 9.63
C ASN A 236 9.47 -11.65 9.96
N ARG A 237 9.42 -10.32 10.10
CA ARG A 237 10.59 -9.53 10.50
C ARG A 237 11.06 -9.82 11.92
N LEU A 238 10.13 -10.02 12.86
CA LEU A 238 10.47 -10.40 14.24
C LEU A 238 11.12 -11.79 14.31
N ASN A 239 10.64 -12.74 13.51
CA ASN A 239 11.26 -14.07 13.40
C ASN A 239 12.70 -13.97 12.90
N VAL A 240 12.97 -13.16 11.86
CA VAL A 240 14.35 -12.93 11.37
C VAL A 240 15.24 -12.33 12.45
N LEU A 241 14.72 -11.38 13.25
CA LEU A 241 15.48 -10.80 14.37
C LEU A 241 15.77 -11.82 15.47
N ARG A 242 14.80 -12.68 15.81
CA ARG A 242 14.98 -13.77 16.77
C ARG A 242 16.04 -14.75 16.28
N ASP A 243 15.91 -15.20 15.04
CA ASP A 243 16.82 -16.19 14.44
C ASP A 243 18.26 -15.63 14.37
N TYR A 244 18.42 -14.33 14.12
CA TYR A 244 19.71 -13.64 14.21
C TYR A 244 20.31 -13.67 15.63
N VAL A 245 19.51 -13.34 16.65
CA VAL A 245 19.98 -13.37 18.05
C VAL A 245 20.33 -14.80 18.47
N ASP A 246 19.52 -15.79 18.10
CA ASP A 246 19.78 -17.20 18.41
C ASP A 246 21.08 -17.69 17.73
N ALA A 247 21.32 -17.30 16.47
CA ALA A 247 22.55 -17.65 15.75
C ALA A 247 23.80 -16.99 16.36
N VAL A 248 23.69 -15.77 16.88
CA VAL A 248 24.76 -15.11 17.64
C VAL A 248 24.99 -15.83 18.98
N MET A 249 23.94 -16.30 19.66
CA MET A 249 24.06 -17.08 20.90
C MET A 249 24.69 -18.46 20.69
N ARG A 250 24.42 -19.11 19.55
CA ARG A 250 25.05 -20.39 19.17
C ARG A 250 26.51 -20.23 18.69
N GLY A 251 26.98 -19.00 18.46
CA GLY A 251 28.32 -18.71 17.97
C GLY A 251 28.51 -18.95 16.46
N GLU A 252 27.42 -19.07 15.69
CA GLU A 252 27.46 -19.24 14.23
C GLU A 252 27.82 -17.91 13.51
N LEU A 253 27.42 -16.77 14.09
CA LEU A 253 27.74 -15.43 13.58
C LEU A 253 28.60 -14.63 14.58
N PRO A 254 29.50 -13.75 14.09
CA PRO A 254 30.29 -12.88 14.94
C PRO A 254 29.39 -11.88 15.69
N VAL A 255 29.69 -11.67 16.97
CA VAL A 255 28.93 -10.77 17.85
C VAL A 255 29.08 -9.32 17.36
N ASN A 256 28.00 -8.74 16.82
CA ASN A 256 27.94 -7.32 16.50
C ASN A 256 27.18 -6.54 17.57
N HIS A 257 27.92 -5.88 18.48
CA HIS A 257 27.34 -5.13 19.59
C HIS A 257 26.47 -3.94 19.16
N ALA A 258 26.70 -3.35 17.98
CA ALA A 258 25.89 -2.23 17.48
C ALA A 258 24.46 -2.68 17.16
N ARG A 259 24.33 -3.79 16.41
CA ARG A 259 23.02 -4.38 16.07
C ARG A 259 22.26 -4.87 17.30
N LEU A 260 22.95 -5.52 18.24
CA LEU A 260 22.32 -5.98 19.49
C LEU A 260 21.81 -4.80 20.34
N ARG A 261 22.53 -3.67 20.34
CA ARG A 261 22.09 -2.45 21.02
C ARG A 261 20.86 -1.84 20.35
N GLU A 262 20.81 -1.80 19.01
CA GLU A 262 19.63 -1.37 18.26
C GLU A 262 18.41 -2.26 18.57
N ILE A 263 18.58 -3.58 18.56
CA ILE A 263 17.51 -4.53 18.89
C ILE A 263 17.02 -4.30 20.33
N ARG A 264 17.93 -4.15 21.30
CA ARG A 264 17.56 -3.82 22.68
C ARG A 264 16.80 -2.50 22.76
N ALA A 265 17.23 -1.47 22.02
CA ALA A 265 16.54 -0.20 21.98
C ALA A 265 15.12 -0.32 21.40
N LEU A 266 14.92 -1.20 20.40
CA LEU A 266 13.58 -1.51 19.88
C LEU A 266 12.70 -2.21 20.92
N LEU A 267 13.24 -3.20 21.64
CA LEU A 267 12.51 -3.92 22.69
C LEU A 267 12.10 -3.00 23.85
N VAL A 268 12.97 -2.07 24.24
CA VAL A 268 12.66 -1.07 25.28
C VAL A 268 11.61 -0.06 24.83
N ARG A 269 11.48 0.17 23.51
CA ARG A 269 10.45 1.04 22.92
C ARG A 269 9.12 0.34 22.70
N LEU A 270 9.03 -0.98 22.88
CA LEU A 270 7.75 -1.65 22.85
C LEU A 270 6.87 -1.03 23.95
N PRO A 271 5.61 -0.71 23.65
CA PRO A 271 4.74 -0.11 24.64
C PRO A 271 4.67 -0.99 25.89
N HIS A 272 4.89 -0.40 27.06
CA HIS A 272 4.42 -0.98 28.34
C HIS A 272 2.88 -0.95 28.44
N ALA A 273 2.17 -0.69 27.33
CA ALA A 273 0.72 -0.50 27.22
C ALA A 273 -0.13 -1.73 27.60
N VAL A 274 0.51 -2.82 28.02
CA VAL A 274 -0.16 -3.95 28.67
C VAL A 274 0.51 -4.25 30.02
N SER A 275 0.74 -3.23 30.86
CA SER A 275 0.84 -3.48 32.30
C SER A 275 -0.58 -3.53 32.87
N SER A 276 -1.24 -4.66 32.63
CA SER A 276 -2.38 -5.07 33.42
C SER A 276 -1.88 -5.52 34.80
N ASN A 277 -1.58 -4.60 35.70
CA ASN A 277 -1.31 -4.96 37.08
C ASN A 277 -2.32 -4.28 38.00
N GLY A 278 -3.02 -5.14 38.75
CA GLY A 278 -4.05 -4.79 39.71
C GLY A 278 -3.57 -3.92 40.86
N PRO A 279 -4.36 -3.82 41.94
CA PRO A 279 -4.34 -2.68 42.88
C PRO A 279 -3.13 -2.62 43.83
N PHE A 280 -1.99 -3.24 43.52
CA PHE A 280 -0.80 -3.22 44.37
C PHE A 280 0.48 -3.31 43.52
N GLY A 281 1.16 -2.18 43.32
CA GLY A 281 2.38 -2.11 42.51
C GLY A 281 3.04 -0.73 42.52
N ASP A 282 3.68 -0.43 43.63
CA ASP A 282 4.74 0.56 43.94
C ASP A 282 4.84 1.89 43.17
N ASN A 283 4.80 2.97 43.95
CA ASN A 283 4.79 4.36 43.53
C ASN A 283 6.24 4.87 43.39
N THR A 284 6.82 4.78 42.20
CA THR A 284 8.00 5.61 41.87
C THR A 284 7.84 6.29 40.51
N ASN A 285 7.18 7.45 40.54
CA ASN A 285 7.37 8.62 39.68
C ASN A 285 7.72 8.35 38.19
N HIS A 286 6.76 7.87 37.39
CA HIS A 286 6.63 8.20 35.97
C HIS A 286 5.33 7.60 35.40
N SER A 287 4.28 8.41 35.21
CA SER A 287 3.24 8.23 34.15
C SER A 287 2.02 9.15 34.32
N GLY A 288 2.21 10.48 34.26
CA GLY A 288 1.09 11.38 33.97
C GLY A 288 0.54 11.21 32.55
N TYR A 289 1.34 10.62 31.66
CA TYR A 289 1.07 10.50 30.22
C TYR A 289 0.28 9.23 29.84
N ASP A 290 0.36 8.13 30.60
CA ASP A 290 -0.30 6.85 30.23
C ASP A 290 -1.81 6.83 30.54
N LEU A 291 -2.28 7.57 31.55
CA LEU A 291 -3.71 7.63 31.89
C LEU A 291 -4.50 8.50 30.89
N GLU A 292 -3.87 9.53 30.34
CA GLU A 292 -4.49 10.43 29.36
C GLU A 292 -4.68 9.69 28.01
N ASP A 293 -3.69 8.91 27.57
CA ASP A 293 -3.81 8.13 26.33
C ASP A 293 -4.88 7.02 26.40
N GLN A 294 -4.99 6.31 27.53
CA GLN A 294 -6.04 5.29 27.69
C GLN A 294 -7.44 5.89 27.77
N THR A 295 -7.60 7.07 28.40
CA THR A 295 -8.89 7.77 28.44
C THR A 295 -9.26 8.37 27.07
N VAL A 296 -8.29 8.80 26.27
CA VAL A 296 -8.50 9.23 24.88
C VAL A 296 -8.98 8.07 24.00
N LEU A 297 -8.35 6.89 24.09
CA LEU A 297 -8.77 5.71 23.33
C LEU A 297 -10.18 5.25 23.71
N LEU A 298 -10.48 5.18 25.01
CA LEU A 298 -11.82 4.82 25.49
C LEU A 298 -12.88 5.84 25.06
N ARG A 299 -12.53 7.13 25.05
CA ARG A 299 -13.42 8.18 24.55
C ARG A 299 -13.69 8.03 23.07
N GLN A 300 -12.66 7.83 22.25
CA GLN A 300 -12.82 7.56 20.82
C GLN A 300 -13.68 6.32 20.56
N ALA A 301 -13.46 5.23 21.31
CA ALA A 301 -14.26 4.01 21.20
C ALA A 301 -15.74 4.25 21.59
N SER A 302 -15.99 5.01 22.65
CA SER A 302 -17.33 5.42 23.06
C SER A 302 -18.03 6.26 21.99
N ASP A 303 -17.32 7.22 21.39
CA ASP A 303 -17.85 8.08 20.33
C ASP A 303 -18.17 7.27 19.05
N VAL A 304 -17.30 6.32 18.67
CA VAL A 304 -17.54 5.40 17.55
C VAL A 304 -18.72 4.46 17.84
N CYS A 305 -18.84 3.96 19.07
CA CYS A 305 -19.96 3.11 19.47
C CYS A 305 -21.29 3.88 19.41
N LEU A 306 -21.33 5.11 19.93
CA LEU A 306 -22.52 5.96 19.92
C LEU A 306 -22.94 6.31 18.48
N THR A 307 -22.00 6.70 17.63
CA THR A 307 -22.29 6.99 16.21
C THR A 307 -22.77 5.75 15.46
N SER A 308 -22.19 4.58 15.72
CA SER A 308 -22.66 3.29 15.19
C SER A 308 -24.08 2.95 15.65
N LEU A 309 -24.39 3.15 16.94
CA LEU A 309 -25.73 2.93 17.49
C LEU A 309 -26.77 3.84 16.82
N LEU A 310 -26.45 5.13 16.65
CA LEU A 310 -27.32 6.09 15.97
C LEU A 310 -27.53 5.74 14.50
N ALA A 311 -26.48 5.29 13.80
CA ALA A 311 -26.59 4.78 12.43
C ALA A 311 -27.48 3.52 12.37
N GLY A 312 -27.34 2.61 13.33
CA GLY A 312 -28.19 1.44 13.49
C GLY A 312 -29.66 1.81 13.69
N LEU A 313 -29.95 2.75 14.59
CA LEU A 313 -31.30 3.26 14.83
C LEU A 313 -31.89 3.93 13.58
N THR A 314 -31.09 4.69 12.84
CA THR A 314 -31.51 5.32 11.60
C THR A 314 -31.87 4.27 10.54
N ARG A 315 -31.08 3.20 10.42
CA ARG A 315 -31.38 2.07 9.53
C ARG A 315 -32.66 1.34 9.94
N THR A 316 -32.86 1.05 11.23
CA THR A 316 -34.09 0.37 11.69
C THR A 316 -35.33 1.25 11.52
N MET A 317 -35.22 2.57 11.76
CA MET A 317 -36.29 3.53 11.51
C MET A 317 -36.61 3.64 10.02
N HIS A 318 -35.60 3.63 9.14
CA HIS A 318 -35.80 3.60 7.69
C HIS A 318 -36.51 2.32 7.25
N SER A 319 -36.09 1.15 7.75
CA SER A 319 -36.77 -0.12 7.48
C SER A 319 -38.20 -0.14 8.01
N LEU A 320 -38.45 0.40 9.20
CA LEU A 320 -39.79 0.53 9.78
C LEU A 320 -40.68 1.46 8.95
N HIS A 321 -40.14 2.60 8.49
CA HIS A 321 -40.87 3.51 7.62
C HIS A 321 -41.25 2.83 6.29
N GLY A 322 -40.31 2.08 5.69
CA GLY A 322 -40.58 1.26 4.51
C GLY A 322 -41.65 0.21 4.75
N TRP A 323 -41.63 -0.47 5.91
CA TRP A 323 -42.64 -1.45 6.30
C TRP A 323 -44.02 -0.81 6.50
N LEU A 324 -44.08 0.33 7.20
CA LEU A 324 -45.32 1.06 7.49
C LEU A 324 -45.96 1.62 6.22
N ASN A 325 -45.15 2.06 5.25
CA ASN A 325 -45.65 2.47 3.94
C ASN A 325 -46.25 1.28 3.19
N ARG A 326 -45.61 0.10 3.22
CA ARG A 326 -46.16 -1.12 2.64
C ARG A 326 -47.46 -1.53 3.33
N GLU A 327 -47.53 -1.48 4.65
CA GLU A 327 -48.76 -1.84 5.38
C GLU A 327 -49.91 -0.88 5.08
N LYS A 328 -49.67 0.43 5.04
CA LYS A 328 -50.68 1.41 4.63
C LYS A 328 -51.20 1.14 3.22
N THR A 329 -50.35 0.76 2.28
CA THR A 329 -50.82 0.38 0.94
C THR A 329 -51.72 -0.85 1.01
N VAL A 330 -51.35 -1.87 1.77
CA VAL A 330 -52.14 -3.11 1.92
C VAL A 330 -53.48 -2.83 2.63
N SER A 331 -53.51 -2.01 3.67
CA SER A 331 -54.73 -1.68 4.40
C SER A 331 -55.72 -0.89 3.53
N VAL A 332 -55.24 0.03 2.69
CA VAL A 332 -56.08 0.75 1.72
C VAL A 332 -56.70 -0.21 0.70
N PHE A 333 -55.97 -1.23 0.24
CA PHE A 333 -56.53 -2.27 -0.63
C PHE A 333 -57.57 -3.13 0.10
N GLN A 334 -57.35 -3.45 1.38
CA GLN A 334 -58.28 -4.26 2.18
C GLN A 334 -59.59 -3.52 2.49
N ASP A 335 -59.54 -2.21 2.75
CA ASP A 335 -60.73 -1.37 2.92
C ASP A 335 -61.51 -1.16 1.60
N SER A 336 -60.82 -1.16 0.46
CA SER A 336 -61.46 -1.11 -0.86
C SER A 336 -62.22 -2.41 -1.18
N ILE A 337 -61.67 -3.56 -0.79
CA ILE A 337 -62.32 -4.88 -0.87
C ILE A 337 -63.51 -4.98 0.12
N GLY A 338 -63.45 -4.28 1.26
CA GLY A 338 -64.57 -4.20 2.21
C GLY A 338 -65.76 -3.35 1.73
N LYS A 339 -65.55 -2.38 0.84
CA LYS A 339 -66.62 -1.50 0.31
C LYS A 339 -67.27 -2.00 -0.98
N PHE A 340 -66.59 -2.81 -1.76
CA PHE A 340 -67.21 -3.57 -2.87
C PHE A 340 -67.30 -5.03 -2.45
N GLY A 341 -68.45 -5.42 -1.91
CA GLY A 341 -68.75 -6.80 -1.53
C GLY A 341 -68.59 -7.75 -2.70
N VAL A 342 -67.38 -8.29 -2.88
CA VAL A 342 -67.08 -9.43 -3.73
C VAL A 342 -66.19 -10.35 -2.92
N VAL A 343 -66.80 -11.43 -2.42
CA VAL A 343 -66.07 -12.60 -1.94
C VAL A 343 -65.44 -13.26 -3.16
N THR A 344 -64.17 -12.97 -3.43
CA THR A 344 -63.36 -13.81 -4.30
C THR A 344 -62.45 -14.66 -3.44
N ALA A 345 -62.86 -15.91 -3.25
CA ALA A 345 -62.00 -16.98 -2.79
C ALA A 345 -60.91 -17.24 -3.84
N GLN A 346 -59.76 -16.58 -3.74
CA GLN A 346 -58.52 -17.07 -4.32
C GLN A 346 -57.36 -16.81 -3.36
N ARG A 347 -57.13 -17.81 -2.52
CA ARG A 347 -55.94 -17.97 -1.70
C ARG A 347 -54.77 -18.32 -2.63
N GLY A 348 -54.12 -17.29 -3.20
CA GLY A 348 -52.88 -17.42 -3.94
C GLY A 348 -51.73 -17.78 -3.00
N LYS A 349 -51.31 -19.05 -3.04
CA LYS A 349 -50.08 -19.55 -2.43
C LYS A 349 -48.88 -18.78 -3.02
N CYS A 350 -48.25 -17.91 -2.24
CA CYS A 350 -46.87 -17.48 -2.50
C CYS A 350 -46.10 -17.32 -1.18
N PHE A 351 -45.11 -18.21 -1.02
CA PHE A 351 -43.96 -18.14 -0.12
C PHE A 351 -44.20 -18.12 1.40
N ARG A 352 -44.42 -19.32 1.96
CA ARG A 352 -43.77 -19.72 3.23
C ARG A 352 -42.62 -20.65 2.88
N ASN A 353 -41.39 -20.16 2.99
CA ASN A 353 -40.24 -20.98 3.35
C ASN A 353 -39.57 -20.28 4.53
N PRO A 354 -39.59 -20.85 5.74
CA PRO A 354 -38.77 -20.35 6.83
C PRO A 354 -37.29 -20.75 6.60
N PRO A 355 -36.32 -19.97 7.09
CA PRO A 355 -34.93 -20.39 7.07
C PRO A 355 -34.75 -21.60 8.00
N LYS A 356 -34.08 -22.65 7.51
CA LYS A 356 -33.61 -23.75 8.35
C LYS A 356 -32.56 -23.20 9.33
N VAL A 357 -32.96 -23.02 10.58
CA VAL A 357 -32.04 -22.91 11.71
C VAL A 357 -31.59 -24.33 12.03
N ILE A 358 -30.30 -24.62 11.81
CA ILE A 358 -29.65 -25.83 12.31
C ILE A 358 -29.25 -25.52 13.75
N THR A 359 -30.04 -25.96 14.72
CA THR A 359 -29.62 -26.08 16.13
C THR A 359 -29.51 -27.56 16.44
N ASN A 360 -28.27 -28.01 16.61
CA ASN A 360 -27.98 -29.30 17.23
C ASN A 360 -28.46 -29.23 18.69
N ALA A 361 -29.46 -30.04 19.03
CA ALA A 361 -29.79 -30.38 20.41
C ALA A 361 -29.76 -31.90 20.50
N PHE A 362 -28.73 -32.42 21.16
CA PHE A 362 -28.73 -33.75 21.74
C PHE A 362 -29.74 -33.73 22.89
N GLU A 363 -30.77 -34.57 22.83
CA GLU A 363 -31.57 -34.94 23.99
C GLU A 363 -31.45 -36.44 24.22
N ASP A 364 -31.17 -36.76 25.48
CA ASP A 364 -31.02 -38.06 26.09
C ASP A 364 -32.30 -38.90 25.96
N ASP A 365 -32.17 -40.09 25.40
CA ASP A 365 -33.21 -41.12 25.45
C ASP A 365 -32.98 -41.98 26.71
N VAL A 366 -33.75 -41.68 27.75
CA VAL A 366 -34.00 -42.60 28.87
C VAL A 366 -35.34 -43.30 28.58
N MET A 367 -35.27 -44.60 28.27
CA MET A 367 -36.39 -45.52 28.51
C MET A 367 -35.85 -46.84 29.04
N SER A 368 -36.20 -47.07 30.30
CA SER A 368 -35.98 -48.23 31.13
C SER A 368 -36.66 -49.47 30.54
N SER A 369 -35.94 -50.59 30.42
CA SER A 369 -36.28 -51.95 30.89
C SER A 369 -35.23 -52.95 30.45
#